data_AF-A0A6I1MK79-F1
#
_entry.id   AF-A0A6I1MK79-F1
#
_cell.length_a   1.000
_cell.length_b   1.000
_cell.length_c   1.000
_cell.angle_alpha   90.00
_cell.angle_beta   90.00
_cell.angle_gamma   90.00
#
_symmetry.space_group_name_H-M   'P 1'
#
loop_
_entity.id
_entity.type
_entity.pdbx_description
1 polymer ?
#
loop_
_entity_poly.entity_id
_entity_poly.type
_entity_poly.pdbx_seq_one_letter_code
_entity_poly.pdbx_strand_id
1 'polypeptide(L)'
;MVNTKSKEVNNKFKEIEDKIIEYYEHKKIFQMLKMKLKTLNHDIENLKERIKTGRIELNTDLSCQRYDKNGSSSNTPKGIEEEIEHAYYRLEKLLENKIVEAIETENKIYDINSSLTFITEGLEELKSKNSIHKEVLEMKYNEKYSMKYIANKFYYGATSTAYRDLKRILLEVETIFI
;
A
#
# COMPACT_ATOMS: atom_id res chain seq x y z
N MET A 1 46.44 10.50 -10.03
CA MET A 1 45.52 9.83 -10.99
C MET A 1 44.77 8.64 -10.37
N VAL A 2 44.39 8.69 -9.07
CA VAL A 2 43.86 7.53 -8.31
C VAL A 2 42.36 7.68 -7.95
N ASN A 3 41.71 8.79 -8.30
CA ASN A 3 40.42 9.18 -7.68
C ASN A 3 39.15 8.99 -8.54
N THR A 4 39.26 8.41 -9.73
CA THR A 4 38.12 8.17 -10.64
C THR A 4 37.48 6.80 -10.40
N LYS A 5 38.29 5.74 -10.31
CA LYS A 5 37.78 4.37 -10.09
C LYS A 5 37.08 4.18 -8.74
N SER A 6 37.56 4.83 -7.67
CA SER A 6 36.91 4.74 -6.34
C SER A 6 35.56 5.46 -6.28
N LYS A 7 35.40 6.55 -7.05
CA LYS A 7 34.14 7.28 -7.18
C LYS A 7 33.11 6.47 -7.96
N GLU A 8 33.51 5.87 -9.08
CA GLU A 8 32.63 5.02 -9.90
C GLU A 8 32.05 3.84 -9.10
N VAL A 9 32.90 3.15 -8.34
CA VAL A 9 32.46 2.03 -7.49
C VAL A 9 31.49 2.48 -6.40
N ASN A 10 31.75 3.62 -5.74
CA ASN A 10 30.83 4.15 -4.74
C ASN A 10 29.50 4.60 -5.35
N ASN A 11 29.50 5.12 -6.58
CA ASN A 11 28.28 5.52 -7.27
C ASN A 11 27.41 4.31 -7.60
N LYS A 12 28.05 3.22 -8.04
CA LYS A 12 27.40 1.95 -8.32
C LYS A 12 26.73 1.34 -7.08
N PHE A 13 27.41 1.34 -5.93
CA PHE A 13 26.80 0.87 -4.68
C PHE A 13 25.57 1.67 -4.30
N LYS A 14 25.64 3.00 -4.45
CA LYS A 14 24.50 3.88 -4.16
C LYS A 14 23.30 3.59 -5.05
N GLU A 15 23.51 3.38 -6.36
CA GLU A 15 22.43 3.01 -7.28
C GLU A 15 21.72 1.72 -6.86
N ILE A 16 22.48 0.70 -6.41
CA ILE A 16 21.90 -0.55 -5.91
C ILE A 16 21.14 -0.30 -4.61
N GLU A 17 21.69 0.47 -3.68
CA GLU A 17 21.00 0.84 -2.43
C GLU A 17 19.68 1.55 -2.71
N ASP A 18 19.67 2.50 -3.66
CA ASP A 18 18.48 3.25 -4.05
C ASP A 18 17.40 2.30 -4.61
N LYS A 19 17.76 1.34 -5.48
CA LYS A 19 16.83 0.32 -5.98
C LYS A 19 16.26 -0.58 -4.88
N ILE A 20 17.07 -0.97 -3.90
CA ILE A 20 16.59 -1.78 -2.76
C ILE A 20 15.64 -0.96 -1.87
N ILE A 21 15.94 0.31 -1.66
CA ILE A 21 15.09 1.22 -0.90
C ILE A 21 13.73 1.35 -1.60
N GLU A 22 13.73 1.62 -2.90
CA GLU A 22 12.52 1.71 -3.73
C GLU A 22 11.71 0.41 -3.67
N TYR A 23 12.35 -0.76 -3.76
CA TYR A 23 11.69 -2.06 -3.60
C TYR A 23 10.92 -2.16 -2.27
N TYR A 24 11.55 -1.82 -1.14
CA TYR A 24 10.89 -1.91 0.16
C TYR A 24 9.79 -0.86 0.34
N GLU A 25 9.90 0.31 -0.30
CA GLU A 25 8.85 1.32 -0.33
C GLU A 25 7.65 0.84 -1.15
N HIS A 26 7.87 0.31 -2.35
CA HIS A 26 6.85 -0.31 -3.17
C HIS A 26 6.16 -1.47 -2.45
N LYS A 27 6.91 -2.30 -1.72
CA LYS A 27 6.36 -3.39 -0.90
C LYS A 27 5.41 -2.88 0.20
N LYS A 28 5.74 -1.76 0.85
CA LYS A 28 4.85 -1.12 1.86
C LYS A 28 3.60 -0.55 1.22
N ILE A 29 3.74 0.20 0.12
CA ILE A 29 2.62 0.77 -0.64
C ILE A 29 1.69 -0.34 -1.10
N PHE A 30 2.23 -1.44 -1.63
CA PHE A 30 1.47 -2.61 -2.06
C PHE A 30 0.63 -3.21 -0.93
N GLN A 31 1.19 -3.36 0.27
CA GLN A 31 0.43 -3.84 1.43
C GLN A 31 -0.68 -2.88 1.84
N MET A 32 -0.42 -1.56 1.81
CA MET A 32 -1.43 -0.55 2.09
C MET A 32 -2.57 -0.57 1.07
N LEU A 33 -2.27 -0.71 -0.22
CA LEU A 33 -3.28 -0.82 -1.26
C LEU A 33 -4.13 -2.09 -1.10
N LYS A 34 -3.52 -3.23 -0.74
CA LYS A 34 -4.26 -4.46 -0.43
C LYS A 34 -5.23 -4.28 0.74
N MET A 35 -4.80 -3.61 1.81
CA MET A 35 -5.69 -3.30 2.93
C MET A 35 -6.82 -2.36 2.50
N LYS A 36 -6.49 -1.32 1.71
CA LYS A 36 -7.48 -0.38 1.18
C LYS A 36 -8.53 -1.10 0.33
N LEU A 37 -8.11 -1.97 -0.60
CA LEU A 37 -9.01 -2.73 -1.45
C LEU A 37 -9.94 -3.64 -0.63
N LYS A 38 -9.40 -4.29 0.43
CA LYS A 38 -10.22 -5.10 1.33
C LYS A 38 -11.31 -4.26 2.01
N THR A 39 -10.98 -3.06 2.49
CA THR A 39 -11.97 -2.15 3.08
C THR A 39 -13.00 -1.70 2.05
N LEU A 40 -12.56 -1.31 0.84
CA LEU A 40 -13.47 -0.90 -0.23
C LEU A 40 -14.45 -2.01 -0.61
N ASN A 41 -13.97 -3.24 -0.75
CA ASN A 41 -14.83 -4.39 -1.04
C ASN A 41 -15.83 -4.66 0.08
N HIS A 42 -15.42 -4.52 1.34
CA HIS A 42 -16.34 -4.62 2.47
C HIS A 42 -17.42 -3.52 2.43
N ASP A 43 -17.02 -2.27 2.17
CA ASP A 43 -17.94 -1.14 2.05
C ASP A 43 -18.92 -1.32 0.89
N ILE A 44 -18.44 -1.81 -0.27
CA ILE A 44 -19.26 -2.13 -1.44
C ILE A 44 -20.31 -3.18 -1.09
N GLU A 45 -19.93 -4.27 -0.43
CA GLU A 45 -20.88 -5.32 -0.04
C GLU A 45 -21.90 -4.82 0.99
N ASN A 46 -21.46 -4.03 1.97
CA ASN A 46 -22.37 -3.41 2.94
C ASN A 46 -23.37 -2.46 2.26
N LEU A 47 -22.92 -1.63 1.30
CA LEU A 47 -23.78 -0.72 0.54
C LEU A 47 -24.78 -1.48 -0.33
N LYS A 48 -24.35 -2.55 -1.02
CA LYS A 48 -25.25 -3.42 -1.78
C LYS A 48 -26.32 -4.04 -0.88
N GLU A 49 -25.95 -4.50 0.32
CA GLU A 49 -26.91 -5.06 1.28
C GLU A 49 -27.89 -3.99 1.77
N ARG A 50 -27.41 -2.78 2.10
CA ARG A 50 -28.27 -1.66 2.53
C ARG A 50 -29.28 -1.27 1.45
N ILE A 51 -28.83 -1.15 0.20
CA ILE A 51 -29.72 -0.86 -0.95
C ILE A 51 -30.74 -1.99 -1.13
N LYS A 52 -30.30 -3.26 -1.09
CA LYS A 52 -31.18 -4.42 -1.26
C LYS A 52 -32.22 -4.55 -0.14
N THR A 53 -31.83 -4.29 1.09
CA THR A 53 -32.69 -4.40 2.28
C THR A 53 -33.51 -3.15 2.55
N GLY A 54 -33.28 -2.08 1.78
CA GLY A 54 -33.91 -0.78 1.98
C GLY A 54 -33.62 -0.15 3.34
N ARG A 55 -32.46 -0.47 3.93
CA ARG A 55 -32.01 0.12 5.20
C ARG A 55 -31.45 1.51 4.93
N ILE A 56 -32.35 2.49 4.90
CA ILE A 56 -32.06 3.92 4.89
C ILE A 56 -31.91 4.39 6.34
N GLU A 57 -30.75 4.93 6.68
CA GLU A 57 -30.52 5.54 7.97
C GLU A 57 -31.03 6.98 8.00
N LEU A 58 -32.03 7.24 8.84
CA LEU A 58 -32.76 8.51 8.94
C LEU A 58 -31.90 9.76 9.22
N ASN A 59 -30.70 9.61 9.78
CA ASN A 59 -29.83 10.74 10.16
C ASN A 59 -28.66 10.97 9.19
N THR A 60 -28.32 9.99 8.35
CA THR A 60 -27.14 9.98 7.48
C THR A 60 -27.52 9.97 6.01
N ASP A 61 -28.60 9.28 5.64
CA ASP A 61 -29.06 9.15 4.24
C ASP A 61 -30.22 10.09 3.90
N LEU A 62 -30.98 10.54 4.90
CA LEU A 62 -32.06 11.52 4.78
C LEU A 62 -31.54 12.88 5.27
N SER A 63 -31.24 13.77 4.33
CA SER A 63 -30.93 15.16 4.66
C SER A 63 -32.20 15.83 5.19
N CYS A 64 -32.28 15.98 6.52
CA CYS A 64 -33.41 16.56 7.24
C CYS A 64 -33.99 17.80 6.52
N GLN A 65 -35.24 17.71 6.06
CA GLN A 65 -36.04 18.92 5.87
C GLN A 65 -36.16 19.61 7.22
N ARG A 66 -35.81 20.90 7.29
CA ARG A 66 -36.27 21.73 8.39
C ARG A 66 -37.79 21.67 8.36
N TYR A 67 -38.39 21.02 9.36
CA TYR A 67 -39.85 21.00 9.60
C TYR A 67 -40.40 22.38 10.02
N ASP A 68 -39.77 23.49 9.61
CA ASP A 68 -40.28 24.84 9.79
C ASP A 68 -41.34 25.10 8.72
N LYS A 69 -42.48 24.45 8.95
CA LYS A 69 -43.70 24.54 8.17
C LYS A 69 -44.38 25.87 8.50
N ASN A 70 -44.50 26.72 7.49
CA ASN A 70 -45.74 27.46 7.27
C ASN A 70 -46.09 27.31 5.79
N GLY A 71 -47.02 26.40 5.48
CA GLY A 71 -47.57 26.31 4.13
C GLY A 71 -48.17 24.97 3.78
N SER A 72 -49.49 24.95 3.69
CA SER A 72 -50.35 23.97 3.02
C SER A 72 -50.49 22.57 3.63
N SER A 73 -51.62 22.45 4.32
CA SER A 73 -52.40 21.24 4.52
C SER A 73 -52.90 20.70 3.17
N SER A 74 -52.13 19.82 2.55
CA SER A 74 -52.68 18.74 1.74
C SER A 74 -52.00 17.44 2.16
N ASN A 75 -52.77 16.36 2.28
CA ASN A 75 -52.27 15.00 2.50
C ASN A 75 -51.33 14.60 1.36
N THR A 76 -50.04 14.91 1.44
CA THR A 76 -49.08 14.54 0.38
C THR A 76 -47.99 13.62 0.92
N PRO A 77 -48.18 12.29 0.78
CA PRO A 77 -47.12 11.27 0.91
C PRO A 77 -45.87 11.56 0.05
N LYS A 78 -46.04 12.36 -1.02
CA LYS A 78 -45.00 12.74 -1.98
C LYS A 78 -43.69 13.23 -1.36
N GLY A 79 -43.72 14.06 -0.32
CA GLY A 79 -42.48 14.65 0.23
C GLY A 79 -41.56 13.64 0.92
N ILE A 80 -42.12 12.58 1.51
CA ILE A 80 -41.33 11.50 2.14
C ILE A 80 -40.88 10.49 1.08
N GLU A 81 -41.74 10.18 0.12
CA GLU A 81 -41.42 9.31 -1.01
C GLU A 81 -40.27 9.87 -1.86
N GLU A 82 -40.30 11.19 -2.15
CA GLU A 82 -39.22 11.89 -2.87
C GLU A 82 -37.89 11.87 -2.09
N GLU A 83 -37.91 12.07 -0.77
CA GLU A 83 -36.69 12.02 0.05
C GLU A 83 -36.10 10.60 0.15
N ILE A 84 -36.95 9.57 0.18
CA ILE A 84 -36.53 8.16 0.11
C ILE A 84 -35.89 7.87 -1.24
N GLU A 85 -36.49 8.32 -2.34
CA GLU A 85 -35.93 8.17 -3.69
C GLU A 85 -34.56 8.86 -3.81
N HIS A 86 -34.43 10.09 -3.30
CA HIS A 86 -33.15 10.79 -3.24
C HIS A 86 -32.11 10.09 -2.36
N ALA A 87 -32.50 9.49 -1.24
CA ALA A 87 -31.61 8.72 -0.39
C ALA A 87 -31.07 7.48 -1.12
N TYR A 88 -31.93 6.75 -1.84
CA TYR A 88 -31.48 5.63 -2.70
C TYR A 88 -30.52 6.08 -3.78
N TYR A 89 -30.84 7.16 -4.50
CA TYR A 89 -29.96 7.70 -5.54
C TYR A 89 -28.58 8.09 -4.99
N ARG A 90 -28.52 8.68 -3.78
CA ARG A 90 -27.26 8.98 -3.10
C ARG A 90 -26.46 7.72 -2.77
N LEU A 91 -27.12 6.67 -2.28
CA LEU A 91 -26.48 5.38 -1.97
C LEU A 91 -25.97 4.67 -3.22
N GLU A 92 -26.74 4.68 -4.31
CA GLU A 92 -26.32 4.12 -5.61
C GLU A 92 -25.10 4.84 -6.17
N LYS A 93 -25.10 6.18 -6.12
CA LYS A 93 -23.95 6.97 -6.56
C LYS A 93 -22.71 6.74 -5.69
N LEU A 94 -22.89 6.59 -4.38
CA LEU A 94 -21.80 6.23 -3.47
C LEU A 94 -21.24 4.84 -3.80
N LEU A 95 -22.10 3.87 -4.07
CA LEU A 95 -21.72 2.52 -4.50
C LEU A 95 -20.91 2.56 -5.80
N GLU A 96 -21.40 3.30 -6.82
CA GLU A 96 -20.70 3.47 -8.09
C GLU A 96 -19.29 4.06 -7.89
N ASN A 97 -19.18 5.15 -7.12
CA ASN A 97 -17.89 5.77 -6.80
C ASN A 97 -16.94 4.79 -6.10
N LYS A 98 -17.45 3.97 -5.18
CA LYS A 98 -16.65 2.97 -4.45
C LYS A 98 -16.17 1.85 -5.37
N ILE A 99 -16.99 1.40 -6.30
CA ILE A 99 -16.62 0.40 -7.31
C ILE A 99 -15.49 0.95 -8.20
N VAL A 100 -15.61 2.19 -8.69
CA VAL A 100 -14.56 2.84 -9.48
C VAL A 100 -13.26 2.95 -8.67
N GLU A 101 -13.33 3.37 -7.41
CA GLU A 101 -12.17 3.46 -6.51
C GLU A 101 -11.50 2.08 -6.28
N ALA A 102 -12.29 1.01 -6.20
CA ALA A 102 -11.79 -0.36 -6.07
C ALA A 102 -11.03 -0.79 -7.34
N ILE A 103 -11.61 -0.57 -8.53
CA ILE A 103 -10.97 -0.89 -9.82
C ILE A 103 -9.63 -0.13 -9.98
N GLU A 104 -9.60 1.16 -9.68
CA GLU A 104 -8.36 1.95 -9.73
C GLU A 104 -7.31 1.43 -8.75
N THR A 105 -7.74 0.99 -7.56
CA THR A 105 -6.85 0.40 -6.55
C THR A 105 -6.32 -0.95 -7.00
N GLU A 106 -7.14 -1.79 -7.63
CA GLU A 106 -6.73 -3.07 -8.23
C GLU A 106 -5.69 -2.89 -9.32
N ASN A 107 -5.89 -1.92 -10.22
CA ASN A 107 -4.91 -1.61 -11.27
C ASN A 107 -3.57 -1.19 -10.68
N LYS A 108 -3.55 -0.31 -9.67
CA LYS A 108 -2.32 0.08 -8.95
C LYS A 108 -1.63 -1.10 -8.28
N ILE A 109 -2.41 -2.03 -7.70
CA ILE A 109 -1.88 -3.28 -7.12
C ILE A 109 -1.22 -4.12 -8.21
N TYR A 110 -1.86 -4.26 -9.37
CA TYR A 110 -1.32 -5.03 -10.50
C TYR A 110 0.01 -4.45 -11.01
N ASP A 111 0.07 -3.14 -11.20
CA ASP A 111 1.27 -2.45 -11.68
C ASP A 111 2.46 -2.64 -10.72
N ILE A 112 2.22 -2.44 -9.42
CA ILE A 112 3.25 -2.61 -8.39
C ILE A 112 3.61 -4.09 -8.20
N ASN A 113 2.64 -5.01 -8.29
CA ASN A 113 2.94 -6.44 -8.16
C ASN A 113 3.87 -6.92 -9.27
N SER A 114 3.64 -6.43 -10.49
CA SER A 114 4.45 -6.79 -11.65
C SER A 114 5.92 -6.40 -11.47
N SER A 115 6.19 -5.22 -10.89
CA SER A 115 7.57 -4.81 -10.58
C SER A 115 8.17 -5.54 -9.38
N LEU A 116 7.36 -5.86 -8.36
CA LEU A 116 7.85 -6.52 -7.15
C LEU A 116 8.17 -8.01 -7.32
N THR A 117 7.47 -8.72 -8.22
CA THR A 117 7.54 -10.19 -8.31
C THR A 117 8.96 -10.67 -8.59
N PHE A 118 9.59 -10.15 -9.65
CA PHE A 118 10.94 -10.53 -10.06
C PHE A 118 12.00 -10.25 -8.98
N ILE A 119 11.94 -9.06 -8.38
CA ILE A 119 12.88 -8.67 -7.32
C ILE A 119 12.68 -9.54 -6.08
N THR A 120 11.42 -9.85 -5.73
CA THR A 120 11.11 -10.68 -4.57
C THR A 120 11.66 -12.09 -4.75
N GLU A 121 11.49 -12.69 -5.93
CA GLU A 121 12.04 -14.02 -6.25
C GLU A 121 13.56 -14.03 -6.13
N GLY A 122 14.26 -13.04 -6.72
CA GLY A 122 15.72 -12.93 -6.59
C GLY A 122 16.19 -12.76 -5.14
N LEU A 123 15.45 -12.00 -4.31
CA LEU A 123 15.77 -11.85 -2.89
C LEU A 123 15.53 -13.14 -2.08
N GLU A 124 14.56 -13.98 -2.46
CA GLU A 124 14.39 -15.30 -1.85
C GLU A 124 15.51 -16.27 -2.26
N GLU A 125 16.02 -16.18 -3.48
CA GLU A 125 17.21 -16.94 -3.89
C GLU A 125 18.47 -16.52 -3.11
N LEU A 126 18.62 -15.24 -2.75
CA LEU A 126 19.70 -14.82 -1.85
C LEU A 126 19.57 -15.46 -0.48
N LYS A 127 18.34 -15.54 0.06
CA LYS A 127 18.09 -16.21 1.33
C LYS A 127 18.45 -17.69 1.29
N SER A 128 18.17 -18.37 0.18
CA SER A 128 18.49 -19.80 0.04
C SER A 128 20.00 -20.05 -0.04
N LYS A 129 20.78 -19.11 -0.60
CA LYS A 129 22.25 -19.15 -0.62
C LYS A 129 22.85 -18.79 0.74
N ASN A 130 22.32 -17.77 1.41
CA ASN A 130 22.72 -17.38 2.75
C ASN A 130 21.54 -16.75 3.52
N SER A 131 21.05 -17.47 4.54
CA SER A 131 19.91 -17.05 5.35
C SER A 131 20.04 -15.64 5.96
N ILE A 132 21.27 -15.21 6.26
CA ILE A 132 21.55 -13.91 6.90
C ILE A 132 21.47 -12.75 5.90
N HIS A 133 21.76 -12.98 4.61
CA HIS A 133 21.87 -11.89 3.62
C HIS A 133 20.56 -11.13 3.47
N LYS A 134 19.45 -11.85 3.30
CA LYS A 134 18.13 -11.23 3.21
C LYS A 134 17.76 -10.51 4.51
N GLU A 135 18.04 -11.11 5.67
CA GLU A 135 17.75 -10.48 6.97
C GLU A 135 18.53 -9.17 7.15
N VAL A 136 19.79 -9.12 6.71
CA VAL A 136 20.59 -7.88 6.75
C VAL A 136 19.95 -6.80 5.88
N LEU A 137 19.46 -7.14 4.67
CA LEU A 137 18.78 -6.20 3.78
C LEU A 137 17.44 -5.72 4.38
N GLU A 138 16.65 -6.63 4.93
CA GLU A 138 15.38 -6.30 5.60
C GLU A 138 15.63 -5.35 6.77
N MET A 139 16.56 -5.69 7.67
CA MET A 139 16.86 -4.85 8.82
C MET A 139 17.41 -3.49 8.41
N LYS A 140 18.28 -3.43 7.39
CA LYS A 140 18.91 -2.19 6.94
C LYS A 140 17.95 -1.28 6.18
N TYR A 141 17.20 -1.81 5.22
CA TYR A 141 16.45 -1.00 4.26
C TYR A 141 14.94 -0.99 4.50
N ASN A 142 14.36 -2.07 5.02
CA ASN A 142 12.94 -2.09 5.38
C ASN A 142 12.69 -1.46 6.75
N GLU A 143 13.40 -1.96 7.77
CA GLU A 143 13.23 -1.62 9.18
C GLU A 143 14.11 -0.44 9.63
N LYS A 144 15.06 -0.03 8.77
CA LYS A 144 15.95 1.13 8.97
C LYS A 144 16.83 1.04 10.23
N TYR A 145 17.21 -0.18 10.65
CA TYR A 145 18.15 -0.37 11.74
C TYR A 145 19.55 0.14 11.39
N SER A 146 20.27 0.61 12.41
CA SER A 146 21.66 1.03 12.28
C SER A 146 22.59 -0.16 12.00
N MET A 147 23.69 0.07 11.28
CA MET A 147 24.71 -0.97 11.07
C MET A 147 25.36 -1.43 12.37
N LYS A 148 25.36 -0.60 13.42
CA LYS A 148 25.80 -1.01 14.77
C LYS A 148 24.89 -2.07 15.34
N TYR A 149 23.57 -1.91 15.19
CA TYR A 149 22.59 -2.90 15.64
C TYR A 149 22.73 -4.21 14.86
N ILE A 150 22.83 -4.13 13.54
CA ILE A 150 23.02 -5.28 12.66
C ILE A 150 24.33 -6.01 12.98
N ALA A 151 25.42 -5.28 13.22
CA ALA A 151 26.72 -5.83 13.63
C ALA A 151 26.64 -6.59 14.95
N ASN A 152 25.91 -6.04 15.93
CA ASN A 152 25.70 -6.73 17.21
C ASN A 152 24.89 -8.02 17.05
N LYS A 153 23.89 -8.03 16.16
CA LYS A 153 23.00 -9.19 15.96
C LYS A 153 23.70 -10.34 15.23
N PHE A 154 24.46 -10.07 14.18
CA PHE A 154 24.99 -11.12 13.29
C PHE A 154 26.52 -11.26 13.28
N TYR A 155 27.25 -10.27 13.80
CA TYR A 155 28.71 -10.18 13.64
C TYR A 155 29.44 -9.96 14.98
N TYR A 156 28.81 -10.30 16.10
CA TYR A 156 29.40 -10.15 17.45
C TYR A 156 29.94 -8.73 17.73
N GLY A 157 29.29 -7.71 17.15
CA GLY A 157 29.68 -6.31 17.27
C GLY A 157 30.77 -5.83 16.31
N ALA A 158 31.28 -6.70 15.43
CA ALA A 158 32.29 -6.34 14.44
C ALA A 158 31.69 -5.50 13.28
N THR A 159 31.56 -4.19 13.50
CA THR A 159 30.96 -3.25 12.53
C THR A 159 31.67 -3.24 11.18
N SER A 160 33.01 -3.25 11.14
CA SER A 160 33.77 -3.27 9.89
C SER A 160 33.49 -4.53 9.05
N THR A 161 33.29 -5.67 9.71
CA THR A 161 32.90 -6.93 9.02
C THR A 161 31.49 -6.80 8.47
N ALA A 162 30.54 -6.28 9.27
CA ALA A 162 29.17 -6.06 8.81
C ALA A 162 29.08 -5.13 7.58
N TYR A 163 29.86 -4.05 7.52
CA TYR A 163 29.91 -3.16 6.35
C TYR A 163 30.51 -3.83 5.11
N ARG A 164 31.54 -4.65 5.29
CA ARG A 164 32.17 -5.40 4.19
C ARG A 164 31.23 -6.47 3.66
N ASP A 165 30.51 -7.14 4.53
CA ASP A 165 29.52 -8.14 4.13
C ASP A 165 28.31 -7.48 3.47
N LEU A 166 27.81 -6.35 3.98
CA LEU A 166 26.79 -5.55 3.30
C LEU A 166 27.20 -5.19 1.86
N LYS A 167 28.44 -4.76 1.64
CA LYS A 167 28.95 -4.50 0.28
C LYS A 167 28.95 -5.76 -0.59
N ARG A 168 29.31 -6.92 -0.04
CA ARG A 168 29.24 -8.19 -0.77
C ARG A 168 27.78 -8.51 -1.14
N ILE A 169 26.87 -8.38 -0.19
CA ILE A 169 25.42 -8.60 -0.41
C ILE A 169 24.91 -7.68 -1.52
N LEU A 170 25.26 -6.38 -1.50
CA LEU A 170 24.85 -5.44 -2.54
C LEU A 170 25.34 -5.85 -3.94
N LEU A 171 26.55 -6.41 -4.06
CA LEU A 171 27.04 -6.93 -5.35
C LEU A 171 26.26 -8.17 -5.81
N GLU A 172 25.86 -9.05 -4.88
CA GLU A 172 25.01 -10.20 -5.21
C GLU A 172 23.60 -9.77 -5.60
N VAL A 173 23.08 -8.71 -4.97
CA VAL A 173 21.77 -8.14 -5.30
C VAL A 173 21.78 -7.43 -6.65
N GLU A 174 22.92 -6.88 -7.07
CA GLU A 174 23.03 -6.24 -8.38
C GLU A 174 22.53 -7.13 -9.51
N THR A 175 22.83 -8.43 -9.47
CA THR A 175 22.41 -9.39 -10.50
C THR A 175 20.90 -9.64 -10.53
N ILE A 176 20.17 -9.23 -9.49
CA ILE A 176 18.69 -9.30 -9.44
C ILE A 176 18.07 -8.10 -10.18
N PHE A 177 18.81 -7.01 -10.34
CA PHE A 177 18.31 -5.77 -10.94
C PHE A 177 18.81 -5.52 -12.37
N ILE A 178 19.43 -6.54 -12.99
CA ILE A 178 19.92 -6.57 -14.38
C ILE A 178 18.95 -7.43 -15.18
#